data_AF-A0A2P6N0F4-F1
#
_entry.id   AF-A0A2P6N0F4-F1
#
_cell.length_a   1.000
_cell.length_b   1.000
_cell.length_c   1.000
_cell.angle_alpha   90.00
_cell.angle_beta   90.00
_cell.angle_gamma   90.00
#
_symmetry.space_group_name_H-M   'P 1'
#
loop_
_entity.id
_entity.type
_entity.pdbx_description
1 polymer ?
#
loop_
_entity_poly.entity_id
_entity_poly.type
_entity_poly.pdbx_seq_one_letter_code
_entity_poly.pdbx_strand_id
1 'polypeptide(L)'
;MDPLNWQALILKYRNTLSTIIQLSSVMPPLITDKPLLGPLICLSSWTFIMEALLYKRRIPAISQYGVTLDDPATAKEQLEEKLPPFVQWAADNYNHLLEQPTQFYAAMLALSMMDVKDKTTVGLAWSYVGLRLFHSVVHVSTNNLHLRFPAFVASSIVLASITAKAAWVLIKTN
;
A
#
# COMPACT_ATOMS: atom_id res chain seq x y z
N MET A 1 -29.78 47.81 8.04
CA MET A 1 -29.48 46.43 7.60
C MET A 1 -30.67 45.57 8.00
N ASP A 2 -31.31 44.92 7.03
CA ASP A 2 -32.57 44.19 7.21
C ASP A 2 -32.36 42.87 7.98
N PRO A 3 -32.99 42.68 9.15
CA PRO A 3 -32.88 41.46 9.94
C PRO A 3 -33.56 40.22 9.31
N LEU A 4 -34.29 40.36 8.19
CA LEU A 4 -35.07 39.27 7.59
C LEU A 4 -34.28 38.25 6.73
N ASN A 5 -32.97 38.41 6.51
CA ASN A 5 -32.22 37.51 5.61
C ASN A 5 -31.36 36.44 6.31
N TRP A 6 -31.27 36.45 7.64
CA TRP A 6 -30.43 35.49 8.36
C TRP A 6 -30.99 34.06 8.34
N GLN A 7 -32.32 33.89 8.41
CA GLN A 7 -32.95 32.57 8.32
C GLN A 7 -32.81 31.94 6.93
N ALA A 8 -32.92 32.74 5.87
CA ALA A 8 -32.74 32.29 4.50
C ALA A 8 -31.28 31.88 4.23
N LEU A 9 -30.31 32.61 4.78
CA LEU A 9 -28.89 32.21 4.73
C LEU A 9 -28.66 30.91 5.49
N ILE A 10 -29.14 30.77 6.73
CA ILE A 10 -29.00 29.55 7.52
C ILE A 10 -29.60 28.33 6.80
N LEU A 11 -30.79 28.47 6.21
CA LEU A 11 -31.43 27.38 5.44
C LEU A 11 -30.67 27.04 4.16
N LYS A 12 -30.15 28.04 3.45
CA LYS A 12 -29.33 27.85 2.24
C LYS A 12 -28.05 27.07 2.55
N TYR A 13 -27.35 27.40 3.63
CA TYR A 13 -26.13 26.70 4.02
C TYR A 13 -26.39 25.37 4.75
N ARG A 14 -27.54 25.19 5.43
CA ARG A 14 -27.93 23.92 6.06
C ARG A 14 -27.99 22.77 5.06
N ASN A 15 -28.59 23.00 3.89
CA ASN A 15 -28.72 21.97 2.84
C ASN A 15 -27.38 21.66 2.18
N THR A 16 -26.51 22.66 2.01
CA THR A 16 -25.15 22.46 1.51
C THR A 16 -24.29 21.70 2.51
N LEU A 17 -24.38 22.05 3.79
CA LEU A 17 -23.64 21.37 4.86
C LEU A 17 -24.15 19.94 5.09
N SER A 18 -25.47 19.70 5.04
CA SER A 18 -26.00 18.34 5.12
C SER A 18 -25.55 17.49 3.93
N THR A 19 -25.51 18.05 2.72
CA THR A 19 -25.03 17.36 1.53
C THR A 19 -23.52 17.08 1.59
N ILE A 20 -22.72 18.03 2.12
CA ILE A 20 -21.28 17.84 2.35
C ILE A 20 -21.03 16.77 3.44
N ILE A 21 -21.82 16.77 4.52
CA ILE A 21 -21.78 15.75 5.58
C ILE A 21 -22.18 14.38 5.01
N GLN A 22 -23.25 14.32 4.19
CA GLN A 22 -23.66 13.10 3.49
C GLN A 22 -22.54 12.58 2.59
N LEU A 23 -21.96 13.43 1.73
CA LEU A 23 -20.82 13.12 0.84
C LEU A 23 -19.59 12.65 1.60
N SER A 24 -19.30 13.23 2.77
CA SER A 24 -18.19 12.80 3.62
C SER A 24 -18.43 11.45 4.33
N SER A 25 -19.70 11.05 4.48
CA SER A 25 -20.10 9.75 5.03
C SER A 25 -20.23 8.64 3.99
N VAL A 26 -20.20 8.98 2.69
CA VAL A 26 -20.19 7.99 1.60
C VAL A 26 -18.76 7.55 1.35
N MET A 27 -18.24 6.65 2.20
CA MET A 27 -17.27 5.70 1.66
C MET A 27 -17.95 5.01 0.46
N PRO A 28 -17.28 4.88 -0.70
CA PRO A 28 -17.89 4.26 -1.88
C PRO A 28 -18.56 2.94 -1.47
N PRO A 29 -19.78 2.61 -1.96
CA PRO A 29 -20.51 1.41 -1.52
C PRO A 29 -19.65 0.15 -1.53
N LEU A 30 -18.74 0.04 -2.51
CA LEU A 30 -17.79 -1.06 -2.64
C LEU A 30 -16.83 -1.21 -1.46
N ILE A 31 -16.39 -0.12 -0.81
CA ILE A 31 -15.53 -0.15 0.38
C ILE A 31 -16.33 -0.62 1.60
N THR A 32 -17.60 -0.25 1.70
CA THR A 32 -18.47 -0.72 2.80
C THR A 32 -18.84 -2.19 2.61
N ASP A 33 -19.12 -2.62 1.38
CA ASP A 33 -19.55 -3.99 1.07
C ASP A 33 -18.39 -4.99 1.01
N LYS A 34 -17.20 -4.55 0.55
CA LYS A 34 -15.99 -5.37 0.43
C LYS A 34 -14.80 -4.63 1.07
N PRO A 35 -14.75 -4.53 2.41
CA PRO A 35 -13.79 -3.69 3.13
C PRO A 35 -12.32 -4.10 2.98
N LEU A 36 -12.05 -5.32 2.50
CA LEU A 36 -10.70 -5.82 2.24
C LEU A 36 -10.11 -5.31 0.91
N LEU A 37 -10.93 -4.79 0.00
CA LEU A 37 -10.44 -4.20 -1.26
C LEU A 37 -9.68 -2.89 -1.02
N GLY A 38 -10.02 -2.12 0.01
CA GLY A 38 -9.31 -0.91 0.39
C GLY A 38 -7.82 -1.15 0.68
N PRO A 39 -7.47 -2.02 1.65
CA PRO A 39 -6.09 -2.43 1.92
C PRO A 39 -5.37 -2.99 0.69
N LEU A 40 -6.05 -3.82 -0.11
CA LEU A 40 -5.50 -4.41 -1.34
C LEU A 40 -5.06 -3.32 -2.32
N ILE A 41 -5.96 -2.40 -2.67
CA ILE A 41 -5.68 -1.33 -3.64
C ILE A 41 -4.65 -0.35 -3.07
N CYS A 42 -4.69 -0.08 -1.76
CA CYS A 42 -3.72 0.79 -1.11
C CYS A 42 -2.28 0.25 -1.27
N LEU A 43 -2.05 -1.03 -0.97
CA LEU A 43 -0.71 -1.62 -1.10
C LEU A 43 -0.27 -1.76 -2.56
N SER A 44 -1.19 -2.10 -3.47
CA SER A 44 -0.90 -2.13 -4.91
C SER A 44 -0.48 -0.75 -5.43
N SER A 45 -1.19 0.31 -5.01
CA SER A 45 -0.82 1.69 -5.33
C SER A 45 0.54 2.06 -4.76
N TRP A 46 0.85 1.59 -3.55
CA TRP A 46 2.16 1.80 -2.92
C TRP A 46 3.30 1.14 -3.71
N THR A 47 3.08 -0.05 -4.28
CA THR A 47 4.05 -0.70 -5.17
C THR A 47 4.38 0.18 -6.38
N PHE A 48 3.38 0.80 -7.03
CA PHE A 48 3.61 1.74 -8.13
C PHE A 48 4.34 3.01 -7.69
N ILE A 49 4.08 3.51 -6.48
CA ILE A 49 4.83 4.64 -5.92
C ILE A 49 6.32 4.29 -5.77
N MET A 50 6.63 3.09 -5.27
CA MET A 50 8.00 2.62 -5.12
C MET A 50 8.68 2.32 -6.46
N GLU A 51 7.94 1.85 -7.45
CA GLU A 51 8.41 1.70 -8.83
C GLU A 51 8.77 3.06 -9.46
N ALA A 52 7.90 4.06 -9.30
CA ALA A 52 8.20 5.41 -9.76
C ALA A 52 9.45 5.98 -9.08
N LEU A 53 9.62 5.73 -7.77
CA LEU A 53 10.82 6.12 -7.03
C LEU A 53 12.09 5.42 -7.55
N LEU A 54 11.99 4.12 -7.83
CA LEU A 54 13.05 3.33 -8.46
C LEU A 54 13.49 4.01 -9.76
N TYR A 55 12.57 4.26 -10.70
CA TYR A 55 12.93 4.85 -11.99
C TYR A 55 13.46 6.27 -11.85
N LYS A 56 12.87 7.07 -10.98
CA LYS A 56 13.33 8.43 -10.68
C LYS A 56 14.79 8.46 -10.22
N ARG A 57 15.23 7.47 -9.42
CA ARG A 57 16.62 7.41 -8.93
C ARG A 57 17.56 6.74 -9.94
N ARG A 58 17.12 5.65 -10.57
CA ARG A 58 17.99 4.79 -11.38
C ARG A 58 18.25 5.35 -12.77
N ILE A 59 17.24 5.87 -13.46
CA ILE A 59 17.40 6.32 -14.86
C ILE A 59 18.46 7.42 -15.00
N PRO A 60 18.46 8.50 -14.18
CA PRO A 60 19.52 9.50 -14.24
C PRO A 60 20.90 8.94 -13.88
N ALA A 61 20.94 8.02 -12.90
CA ALA A 61 22.17 7.44 -12.41
C ALA A 61 22.86 6.53 -13.45
N ILE A 62 22.10 5.80 -14.27
CA ILE A 62 22.66 4.97 -15.36
C ILE A 62 23.56 5.81 -16.28
N SER A 63 23.08 6.97 -16.71
CA SER A 63 23.87 7.88 -17.55
C SER A 63 25.01 8.54 -16.77
N GLN A 64 24.75 9.02 -15.56
CA GLN A 64 25.74 9.71 -14.72
C GLN A 64 26.95 8.83 -14.39
N TYR A 65 26.73 7.54 -14.15
CA TYR A 65 27.78 6.58 -13.76
C TYR A 65 28.26 5.72 -14.93
N GLY A 66 27.82 6.00 -16.17
CA GLY A 66 28.27 5.28 -17.36
C GLY A 66 28.01 3.77 -17.30
N VAL A 67 26.80 3.39 -16.89
CA VAL A 67 26.35 1.99 -16.88
C VAL A 67 25.93 1.59 -18.30
N THR A 68 26.52 0.52 -18.82
CA THR A 68 26.18 -0.05 -20.14
C THR A 68 25.02 -1.04 -20.00
N LEU A 69 24.06 -0.97 -20.93
CA LEU A 69 22.86 -1.84 -20.94
C LEU A 69 22.84 -2.83 -22.10
N ASP A 70 23.99 -3.07 -22.73
CA ASP A 70 24.11 -3.83 -23.98
C ASP A 70 23.79 -5.32 -23.79
N ASP A 71 24.19 -5.88 -22.65
CA ASP A 71 23.78 -7.21 -22.23
C ASP A 71 23.30 -7.24 -20.76
N PRO A 72 22.34 -8.12 -20.41
CA PRO A 72 21.75 -8.13 -19.07
C PRO A 72 22.72 -8.50 -17.94
N ALA A 73 23.73 -9.33 -18.21
CA ALA A 73 24.64 -9.82 -17.17
C ALA A 73 25.61 -8.70 -16.76
N THR A 74 26.25 -8.06 -17.73
CA THR A 74 27.11 -6.90 -17.53
C THR A 74 26.32 -5.72 -16.96
N ALA A 75 25.09 -5.48 -17.42
CA ALA A 75 24.25 -4.43 -16.87
C ALA A 75 23.99 -4.62 -15.38
N LYS A 76 23.66 -5.85 -14.95
CA LYS A 76 23.44 -6.15 -13.54
C LYS A 76 24.70 -5.90 -12.70
N GLU A 77 25.84 -6.42 -13.13
CA GLU A 77 27.12 -6.24 -12.44
C GLU A 77 27.48 -4.75 -12.31
N GLN A 78 27.37 -3.99 -13.40
CA GLN A 78 27.67 -2.57 -13.40
C GLN A 78 26.69 -1.74 -12.57
N LEU A 79 25.41 -2.13 -12.52
CA LEU A 79 24.45 -1.47 -11.63
C LEU A 79 24.84 -1.66 -10.16
N GLU A 80 25.30 -2.85 -9.80
CA GLU A 80 25.74 -3.17 -8.43
C GLU A 80 27.05 -2.46 -8.07
N GLU A 81 28.02 -2.44 -8.99
CA GLU A 81 29.35 -1.87 -8.79
C GLU A 81 29.35 -0.33 -8.81
N LYS A 82 28.67 0.28 -9.80
CA LYS A 82 28.82 1.71 -10.10
C LYS A 82 27.79 2.59 -9.40
N LEU A 83 26.60 2.06 -9.09
CA LEU A 83 25.53 2.91 -8.54
C LEU A 83 25.63 3.06 -7.01
N PRO A 84 25.41 4.28 -6.49
CA PRO A 84 25.35 4.51 -5.05
C PRO A 84 24.28 3.64 -4.38
N PRO A 85 24.50 3.14 -3.15
CA PRO A 85 23.55 2.27 -2.45
C PRO A 85 22.12 2.84 -2.39
N PHE A 86 21.97 4.14 -2.13
CA PHE A 86 20.67 4.81 -2.06
C PHE A 86 19.83 4.71 -3.35
N VAL A 87 20.47 4.61 -4.51
CA VAL A 87 19.80 4.38 -5.80
C VAL A 87 19.31 2.94 -5.88
N GLN A 88 20.13 1.99 -5.41
CA GLN A 88 19.82 0.56 -5.43
C GLN A 88 18.68 0.19 -4.46
N TRP A 89 18.62 0.81 -3.28
CA TRP A 89 17.61 0.49 -2.25
C TRP A 89 16.15 0.63 -2.72
N ALA A 90 15.87 1.54 -3.66
CA ALA A 90 14.53 1.67 -4.23
C ALA A 90 14.16 0.47 -5.10
N ALA A 91 15.14 -0.11 -5.82
CA ALA A 91 14.93 -1.32 -6.62
C ALA A 91 14.75 -2.54 -5.73
N ASP A 92 15.60 -2.68 -4.71
CA ASP A 92 15.53 -3.78 -3.76
C ASP A 92 14.19 -3.77 -3.02
N ASN A 93 13.71 -2.58 -2.64
CA ASN A 93 12.40 -2.42 -2.03
C ASN A 93 11.25 -2.78 -2.97
N TYR A 94 11.29 -2.32 -4.23
CA TYR A 94 10.27 -2.65 -5.23
C TYR A 94 10.19 -4.17 -5.44
N ASN A 95 11.32 -4.85 -5.61
CA ASN A 95 11.37 -6.31 -5.73
C ASN A 95 10.79 -6.99 -4.47
N HIS A 96 11.17 -6.50 -3.28
CA HIS A 96 10.64 -7.04 -2.02
C HIS A 96 9.11 -6.84 -1.88
N LEU A 97 8.54 -5.79 -2.48
CA LEU A 97 7.10 -5.56 -2.56
C LEU A 97 6.38 -6.49 -3.56
N LEU A 98 7.11 -7.11 -4.49
CA LEU A 98 6.56 -8.11 -5.43
C LEU A 98 6.71 -9.55 -4.93
N GLU A 99 7.59 -9.82 -3.97
CA GLU A 99 7.76 -11.17 -3.42
C GLU A 99 6.68 -11.54 -2.39
N GLN A 100 6.72 -10.93 -1.19
CA GLN A 100 5.82 -11.30 -0.10
C GLN A 100 4.38 -10.77 -0.26
N PRO A 101 4.16 -9.48 -0.63
CA PRO A 101 2.81 -8.93 -0.79
C PRO A 101 1.95 -9.60 -1.87
N THR A 102 2.55 -10.33 -2.81
CA THR A 102 1.77 -11.09 -3.80
C THR A 102 0.83 -12.10 -3.12
N GLN A 103 1.27 -12.71 -2.01
CA GLN A 103 0.41 -13.58 -1.19
C GLN A 103 -0.71 -12.80 -0.50
N PHE A 104 -0.45 -11.56 -0.07
CA PHE A 104 -1.45 -10.70 0.54
C PHE A 104 -2.58 -10.36 -0.44
N TYR A 105 -2.26 -10.02 -1.69
CA TYR A 105 -3.26 -9.74 -2.72
C TYR A 105 -4.17 -10.96 -2.96
N ALA A 106 -3.59 -12.15 -3.08
CA ALA A 106 -4.36 -13.39 -3.22
C ALA A 106 -5.30 -13.63 -2.01
N ALA A 107 -4.79 -13.46 -0.79
CA ALA A 107 -5.58 -13.65 0.42
C ALA A 107 -6.73 -12.65 0.55
N MET A 108 -6.49 -11.37 0.22
CA MET A 108 -7.52 -10.33 0.24
C MET A 108 -8.64 -10.60 -0.77
N LEU A 109 -8.29 -11.05 -1.97
CA LEU A 109 -9.28 -11.43 -2.99
C LEU A 109 -10.09 -12.64 -2.54
N ALA A 110 -9.45 -13.70 -2.06
CA ALA A 110 -10.12 -14.91 -1.59
C ALA A 110 -11.09 -14.61 -0.42
N LEU A 111 -10.63 -13.87 0.59
CA LEU A 111 -11.46 -13.47 1.73
C LEU A 111 -12.63 -12.56 1.29
N SER A 112 -12.41 -11.68 0.31
CA SER A 112 -13.48 -10.85 -0.26
C SER A 112 -14.53 -11.68 -1.00
N MET A 113 -14.11 -12.71 -1.74
CA MET A 113 -15.01 -13.65 -2.43
C MET A 113 -15.84 -14.48 -1.44
N MET A 114 -15.26 -14.86 -0.31
CA MET A 114 -15.94 -15.53 0.81
C MET A 114 -16.79 -14.58 1.68
N ASP A 115 -16.96 -13.33 1.26
CA ASP A 115 -17.74 -12.29 1.94
C ASP A 115 -17.30 -12.00 3.39
N VAL A 116 -16.00 -12.14 3.69
CA VAL A 116 -15.45 -11.83 5.01
C VAL A 116 -15.38 -10.30 5.21
N LYS A 117 -16.06 -9.82 6.26
CA LYS A 117 -16.16 -8.38 6.60
C LYS A 117 -15.87 -8.08 8.07
N ASP A 118 -15.41 -9.06 8.84
CA ASP A 118 -15.22 -8.87 10.28
C ASP A 118 -14.11 -7.84 10.57
N LYS A 119 -14.33 -7.04 11.63
CA LYS A 119 -13.46 -5.92 12.00
C LYS A 119 -12.02 -6.36 12.26
N THR A 120 -11.82 -7.56 12.80
CA THR A 120 -10.49 -8.10 13.12
C THR A 120 -9.69 -8.35 11.84
N THR A 121 -10.29 -9.01 10.86
CA THR A 121 -9.64 -9.29 9.57
C THR A 121 -9.31 -8.00 8.81
N VAL A 122 -10.23 -7.03 8.82
CA VAL A 122 -10.01 -5.70 8.22
C VAL A 122 -8.88 -4.95 8.94
N GLY A 123 -8.85 -5.00 10.28
CA GLY A 123 -7.78 -4.39 11.09
C GLY A 123 -6.41 -5.02 10.82
N LEU A 124 -6.34 -6.35 10.69
CA LEU A 124 -5.12 -7.05 10.29
C LEU A 124 -4.65 -6.65 8.90
N ALA A 125 -5.57 -6.53 7.93
CA ALA A 125 -5.23 -6.10 6.58
C ALA A 125 -4.61 -4.70 6.56
N TRP A 126 -5.21 -3.74 7.25
CA TRP A 126 -4.63 -2.39 7.38
C TRP A 126 -3.32 -2.37 8.15
N SER A 127 -3.18 -3.21 9.18
CA SER A 127 -1.93 -3.35 9.94
C SER A 127 -0.80 -3.85 9.04
N TYR A 128 -1.09 -4.82 8.16
CA TYR A 128 -0.14 -5.31 7.17
C TYR A 128 0.30 -4.18 6.23
N VAL A 129 -0.66 -3.44 5.66
CA VAL A 129 -0.37 -2.28 4.79
C VAL A 129 0.53 -1.27 5.50
N GLY A 130 0.16 -0.85 6.72
CA GLY A 130 0.95 0.11 7.51
C GLY A 130 2.38 -0.35 7.77
N LEU A 131 2.57 -1.63 8.14
CA LEU A 131 3.90 -2.20 8.35
C LEU A 131 4.72 -2.26 7.06
N ARG A 132 4.10 -2.56 5.91
CA ARG A 132 4.77 -2.58 4.60
C ARG A 132 5.17 -1.18 4.14
N LEU A 133 4.31 -0.18 4.36
CA LEU A 133 4.62 1.23 4.11
C LEU A 133 5.81 1.67 4.96
N PHE A 134 5.76 1.42 6.27
CA PHE A 134 6.85 1.73 7.20
C PHE A 134 8.16 1.07 6.80
N HIS A 135 8.14 -0.26 6.56
CA HIS A 135 9.31 -1.01 6.10
C HIS A 135 9.90 -0.39 4.83
N SER A 136 9.05 -0.04 3.86
CA SER A 136 9.50 0.53 2.59
C SER A 136 10.13 1.90 2.76
N VAL A 137 9.50 2.78 3.55
CA VAL A 137 10.06 4.10 3.86
C VAL A 137 11.43 3.96 4.51
N VAL A 138 11.58 3.09 5.52
CA VAL A 138 12.88 2.83 6.17
C VAL A 138 13.90 2.32 5.16
N HIS A 139 13.53 1.33 4.34
CA HIS A 139 14.42 0.71 3.35
C HIS A 139 14.94 1.73 2.33
N VAL A 140 14.07 2.54 1.73
CA VAL A 140 14.47 3.48 0.67
C VAL A 140 15.07 4.80 1.18
N SER A 141 15.07 5.06 2.50
CA SER A 141 15.60 6.29 3.09
C SER A 141 16.93 6.07 3.81
N THR A 142 16.93 5.22 4.84
CA THR A 142 18.08 5.01 5.73
C THR A 142 18.64 3.60 5.63
N ASN A 143 17.85 2.67 5.08
CA ASN A 143 18.11 1.24 5.03
C ASN A 143 18.54 0.65 6.39
N ASN A 144 18.02 1.19 7.49
CA ASN A 144 18.37 0.73 8.83
C ASN A 144 17.83 -0.69 9.07
N LEU A 145 18.75 -1.65 9.15
CA LEU A 145 18.43 -3.07 9.32
C LEU A 145 17.64 -3.35 10.60
N HIS A 146 17.99 -2.68 11.71
CA HIS A 146 17.36 -2.87 13.02
C HIS A 146 15.91 -2.40 13.06
N LEU A 147 15.48 -1.58 12.10
CA LEU A 147 14.09 -1.13 11.96
C LEU A 147 13.35 -1.96 10.90
N ARG A 148 13.97 -2.17 9.73
CA ARG A 148 13.29 -2.84 8.61
C ARG A 148 13.08 -4.33 8.87
N PHE A 149 14.01 -5.01 9.53
CA PHE A 149 13.89 -6.45 9.76
C PHE A 149 12.74 -6.80 10.73
N PRO A 150 12.62 -6.17 11.92
CA PRO A 150 11.45 -6.39 12.77
C PRO A 150 10.12 -6.03 12.10
N ALA A 151 10.08 -4.95 11.31
CA ALA A 151 8.88 -4.59 10.55
C ALA A 151 8.50 -5.66 9.51
N PHE A 152 9.49 -6.26 8.85
CA PHE A 152 9.27 -7.38 7.94
C PHE A 152 8.74 -8.62 8.67
N VAL A 153 9.33 -8.99 9.81
CA VAL A 153 8.88 -10.14 10.62
C VAL A 153 7.45 -9.91 11.13
N ALA A 154 7.16 -8.72 11.67
CA ALA A 154 5.81 -8.37 12.12
C ALA A 154 4.79 -8.44 10.97
N SER A 155 5.14 -7.91 9.78
CA SER A 155 4.30 -8.02 8.58
C SER A 155 4.04 -9.48 8.21
N SER A 156 5.07 -10.33 8.32
CA SER A 156 4.99 -11.76 8.00
C SER A 156 4.01 -12.50 8.92
N ILE A 157 4.03 -12.20 10.22
CA ILE A 157 3.11 -12.80 11.21
C ILE A 157 1.66 -12.36 10.92
N VAL A 158 1.45 -11.08 10.61
CA VAL A 158 0.12 -10.57 10.25
C VAL A 158 -0.40 -11.27 8.99
N LEU A 159 0.43 -11.38 7.96
CA LEU A 159 0.06 -12.07 6.72
C LEU A 159 -0.25 -13.56 6.95
N ALA A 160 0.58 -14.27 7.73
CA ALA A 160 0.33 -15.65 8.09
C ALA A 160 -1.02 -15.82 8.82
N SER A 161 -1.37 -14.87 9.69
CA SER A 161 -2.66 -14.86 10.40
C SER A 161 -3.85 -14.64 9.45
N ILE A 162 -3.71 -13.73 8.48
CA ILE A 162 -4.71 -13.51 7.43
C ILE A 162 -4.88 -14.77 6.56
N THR A 163 -3.78 -15.40 6.16
CA THR A 163 -3.82 -16.63 5.36
C THR A 163 -4.46 -17.78 6.14
N ALA A 164 -4.14 -17.93 7.43
CA ALA A 164 -4.78 -18.92 8.29
C ALA A 164 -6.29 -18.67 8.42
N LYS A 165 -6.71 -17.41 8.55
CA LYS A 165 -8.12 -17.02 8.53
C LYS A 165 -8.79 -17.41 7.21
N ALA A 166 -8.15 -17.17 6.07
CA ALA A 166 -8.67 -17.55 4.76
C ALA A 166 -8.87 -19.07 4.65
N ALA A 167 -7.88 -19.87 5.04
CA ALA A 167 -7.98 -21.33 5.07
C ALA A 167 -9.11 -21.81 5.98
N TRP A 168 -9.24 -21.24 7.18
CA TRP A 168 -10.29 -21.61 8.14
C TRP A 168 -11.69 -21.32 7.61
N VAL A 169 -11.91 -20.14 7.01
CA VAL A 169 -13.22 -19.79 6.41
C VAL A 169 -13.54 -20.77 5.28
N LEU A 170 -12.58 -21.04 4.38
CA LEU A 170 -12.79 -21.93 3.25
C LEU A 170 -13.23 -23.34 3.68
N ILE A 171 -12.62 -23.89 4.74
CA ILE A 171 -12.98 -25.23 5.24
C ILE A 171 -14.34 -25.22 5.92
N LYS A 172 -14.65 -24.18 6.71
CA LYS A 172 -15.89 -24.10 7.49
C LYS A 172 -17.14 -23.83 6.63
N THR A 173 -16.97 -23.24 5.45
CA THR A 173 -18.08 -22.93 4.53
C THR A 173 -18.52 -24.13 3.68
N ASN A 174 -17.84 -25.27 3.80
CA ASN A 174 -18.29 -26.58 3.28
C ASN A 174 -18.98 -27.40 4.39
#